data_AF-A0A8J7BC47-F1
#
_entry.id   AF-A0A8J7BC47-F1
#
_cell.length_a   1.000
_cell.length_b   1.000
_cell.length_c   1.000
_cell.angle_alpha   90.00
_cell.angle_beta   90.00
_cell.angle_gamma   90.00
#
_symmetry.space_group_name_H-M   'P 1'
#
loop_
_entity.id
_entity.type
_entity.pdbx_description
1 polymer ?
#
loop_
_entity_poly.entity_id
_entity_poly.type
_entity_poly.pdbx_seq_one_letter_code
_entity_poly.pdbx_strand_id
1 'polypeptide(L)' 'MNMSFPFWQFLNQPVFSSSHKVILNPQRFWHVHKVEVLERCWSRAYEPEGRR' A
#
# COMPACT_ATOMS: atom_id res chain seq x y z
N MET A 1 -21.55 3.11 8.12
CA MET A 1 -20.23 2.62 8.61
C MET A 1 -19.27 2.63 7.44
N ASN A 2 -18.38 3.62 7.36
CA ASN A 2 -17.44 3.73 6.24
C ASN A 2 -16.22 2.85 6.56
N MET A 3 -16.21 1.61 6.08
CA MET A 3 -15.09 0.67 6.20
C MET A 3 -13.97 1.11 5.24
N SER A 4 -13.37 2.28 5.47
CA SER A 4 -12.22 2.70 4.68
C SER A 4 -10.95 1.95 5.10
N PHE A 5 -10.94 1.28 6.26
CA PHE A 5 -9.78 0.48 6.67
C PHE A 5 -9.69 -0.82 5.85
N PRO A 6 -8.55 -1.10 5.21
CA PRO A 6 -8.37 -2.26 4.38
C PRO A 6 -8.01 -3.48 5.23
N PHE A 7 -9.02 -4.01 5.89
CA PHE A 7 -8.89 -5.13 6.80
C PHE A 7 -8.24 -6.34 6.14
N TRP A 8 -8.64 -6.66 4.91
CA TRP A 8 -8.09 -7.77 4.15
C TRP A 8 -6.61 -7.61 3.79
N GLN A 9 -6.14 -6.38 3.55
CA GLN A 9 -4.73 -6.13 3.21
C GLN A 9 -3.86 -6.13 4.47
N PHE A 10 -4.43 -5.74 5.61
CA PHE A 10 -3.77 -5.87 6.91
C PHE A 10 -3.58 -7.34 7.30
N LEU A 11 -4.60 -8.18 7.10
CA LEU A 11 -4.51 -9.60 7.44
C LEU A 11 -3.62 -10.41 6.48
N ASN A 12 -3.57 -10.03 5.20
CA ASN A 12 -2.74 -10.70 4.19
C ASN A 12 -1.33 -10.10 4.07
N GLN A 13 -0.83 -9.45 5.13
CA GLN A 13 0.56 -9.01 5.16
C GLN A 13 1.50 -10.21 4.94
N PRO A 14 2.58 -10.05 4.14
CA PRO A 14 3.55 -11.11 3.92
C PRO A 14 4.39 -11.32 5.20
N VAL A 15 3.96 -12.27 6.03
CA VAL A 15 4.51 -12.47 7.39
C VAL A 15 5.95 -13.02 7.39
N PHE A 16 6.37 -13.62 6.27
CA PHE A 16 7.64 -14.34 6.13
C PHE A 16 8.54 -13.78 5.02
N SER A 17 8.31 -12.56 4.54
CA SER A 17 9.17 -11.94 3.52
C SER A 17 10.33 -11.19 4.19
N SER A 18 11.57 -11.48 3.79
CA SER A 18 12.74 -10.68 4.21
C SER A 18 12.67 -9.24 3.66
N SER A 19 11.94 -9.04 2.57
CA SER A 19 11.79 -7.75 1.90
C SER A 19 10.65 -6.88 2.45
N HIS A 20 9.71 -7.45 3.22
CA HIS A 20 8.57 -6.71 3.77
C HIS A 20 8.49 -6.83 5.29
N LYS A 21 8.48 -5.68 5.97
CA LYS A 21 8.28 -5.63 7.42
C LYS A 21 6.81 -5.78 7.74
N VAL A 22 6.47 -6.78 8.55
CA VAL A 22 5.12 -6.97 9.09
C VAL A 22 4.78 -5.82 10.04
N ILE A 23 3.64 -5.17 9.82
CA ILE A 23 3.17 -4.06 10.66
C ILE A 23 1.93 -4.52 11.43
N LEU A 24 2.10 -4.90 12.69
CA LEU A 24 1.01 -5.39 13.54
C LEU A 24 0.15 -4.27 14.15
N ASN A 25 0.58 -3.02 14.09
CA ASN A 25 -0.21 -1.88 14.54
C ASN A 25 -1.15 -1.40 13.41
N PRO A 26 -2.49 -1.47 13.58
CA PRO A 26 -3.44 -1.14 12.53
C PRO A 26 -3.39 0.32 12.07
N GLN A 27 -3.19 1.27 13.00
CA GLN A 27 -3.08 2.70 12.65
C GLN A 27 -1.82 2.97 11.83
N ARG A 28 -0.70 2.35 12.21
CA ARG A 28 0.56 2.46 11.48
C ARG A 28 0.44 1.84 10.09
N PHE A 29 -0.17 0.66 9.99
CA PHE A 29 -0.42 0.03 8.70
C PHE A 29 -1.27 0.93 7.81
N TRP A 30 -2.34 1.52 8.34
CA TRP A 30 -3.22 2.38 7.57
C TRP A 30 -2.51 3.60 6.98
N HIS A 31 -1.64 4.23 7.77
CA HIS A 31 -0.83 5.35 7.29
C HIS A 31 0.11 4.93 6.16
N VAL A 32 0.87 3.84 6.36
CA VAL A 32 1.81 3.31 5.35
C VAL A 32 1.07 2.90 4.08
N HIS A 33 -0.03 2.18 4.22
CA HIS A 33 -0.84 1.71 3.10
C HIS A 33 -1.35 2.86 2.22
N LYS A 34 -1.79 3.98 2.82
CA LYS A 34 -2.19 5.16 2.06
C LYS A 34 -1.04 5.73 1.22
N VAL A 35 0.15 5.82 1.79
CA VAL A 35 1.34 6.31 1.08
C VAL A 35 1.68 5.39 -0.09
N GLU A 36 1.72 4.08 0.12
CA GLU A 36 1.99 3.10 -0.94
C GLU A 36 0.97 3.19 -2.09
N VAL A 37 -0.31 3.40 -1.77
CA VAL A 37 -1.36 3.59 -2.79
C VAL A 37 -1.10 4.86 -3.60
N LEU A 38 -0.75 5.97 -2.94
CA LEU A 38 -0.41 7.21 -3.62
C LEU A 38 0.82 7.06 -4.50
N GLU A 39 1.88 6.40 -4.02
CA GLU A 39 3.09 6.13 -4.79
C GLU A 39 2.81 5.26 -6.03
N ARG A 40 1.95 4.24 -5.90
CA ARG A 40 1.53 3.41 -7.04
C ARG A 40 0.73 4.20 -8.05
N CYS A 41 -0.22 5.02 -7.61
CA CYS A 41 -0.99 5.89 -8.48
C CYS A 41 -0.09 6.91 -9.18
N TRP A 42 0.86 7.50 -8.46
CA TRP A 42 1.84 8.42 -9.00
C TRP A 42 2.73 7.76 -10.05
N SER A 43 3.22 6.55 -9.77
CA SER A 43 4.04 5.77 -10.70
C SER A 43 3.28 5.35 -11.96
N ARG A 44 1.97 5.09 -11.84
CA ARG A 44 1.08 4.79 -12.98
C ARG A 44 0.68 6.03 -13.78
N ALA A 45 0.52 7.16 -13.12
CA ALA A 45 0.22 8.44 -13.78
C ALA A 45 1.44 8.98 -14.54
N TYR A 46 2.65 8.58 -14.12
CA TYR A 46 3.87 8.75 -14.89
C TYR A 46 3.93 7.75 -16.05
N GLU A 47 3.00 7.86 -17.01
CA GLU A 47 3.27 7.42 -18.38
C GLU A 47 4.30 8.42 -18.93
N PRO A 48 5.55 8.02 -19.24
CA PRO A 48 6.44 8.93 -19.93
C PRO A 48 5.75 9.34 -21.24
N GLU A 49 5.53 10.63 -21.47
CA GLU A 49 4.98 11.21 -22.72
C GLU A 49 5.94 11.00 -23.92
N GLY A 50 6.46 9.80 -24.10
CA GLY A 50 7.73 9.59 -24.78
C GLY A 50 7.93 8.19 -25.35
N ARG A 51 6.92 7.63 -26.02
CA ARG A 51 7.19 6.72 -27.15
C ARG A 51 6.03 6.76 -28.16
N ARG A 52 6.27 7.58 -29.20
CA ARG A 52 5.76 7.54 -30.58
C ARG A 52 4.83 6.38 -30.95
#